data_AF-A0A4Z0NYT2-F1
#
_entry.id   AF-A0A4Z0NYT2-F1
#
_cell.length_a   1.000
_cell.length_b   1.000
_cell.length_c   1.000
_cell.angle_alpha   90.00
_cell.angle_beta   90.00
_cell.angle_gamma   90.00
#
_symmetry.space_group_name_H-M   'P 1'
#
loop_
_entity.id
_entity.type
_entity.pdbx_description
1 polymer ?
#
loop_
_entity_poly.entity_id
_entity_poly.type
_entity_poly.pdbx_seq_one_letter_code
_entity_poly.pdbx_strand_id
1 'polypeptide(L)'
;MNTATLIESGARISKRDALLIASYTLKEMHLKHDVECGFVATLDRKHDTSPLIWTVAYHTEQNPFGFAQEKNYIEINAETGDLIAILTPRGDLVKRQFEDTRIHAF
;
A
#
# COMPACT_ATOMS: atom_id res chain seq x y z
N MET A 1 -6.30 13.76 33.28
CA MET A 1 -5.89 14.47 32.05
C MET A 1 -6.45 13.71 30.87
N ASN A 2 -7.44 14.29 30.19
CA ASN A 2 -8.09 13.69 29.02
C ASN A 2 -7.08 13.62 27.85
N THR A 3 -6.75 12.41 27.41
CA THR A 3 -6.13 12.15 26.10
C THR A 3 -7.10 12.64 25.04
N ALA A 4 -6.79 13.81 24.49
CA ALA A 4 -7.55 14.44 23.43
C ALA A 4 -7.64 13.51 22.22
N THR A 5 -8.86 13.07 21.96
CA THR A 5 -9.39 12.69 20.67
C THR A 5 -9.21 13.86 19.70
N LEU A 6 -8.16 13.84 18.89
CA LEU A 6 -7.92 14.63 17.68
C LEU A 6 -6.82 13.85 16.98
N ILE A 7 -7.07 13.20 15.85
CA ILE A 7 -7.34 13.86 14.59
C ILE A 7 -8.36 12.99 13.84
N GLU A 8 -9.45 13.58 13.35
CA GLU A 8 -10.09 13.12 12.11
C GLU A 8 -9.03 13.24 11.01
N SER A 9 -8.12 12.26 10.99
CA SER A 9 -6.91 12.26 10.18
C SER A 9 -7.32 12.26 8.72
N GLY A 10 -6.71 13.08 7.87
CA GLY A 10 -7.08 13.30 6.45
C GLY A 10 -7.27 12.07 5.57
N ALA A 11 -7.04 10.85 6.08
CA ALA A 11 -7.49 9.60 5.49
C ALA A 11 -9.00 9.61 5.26
N ARG A 12 -9.41 9.46 4.01
CA ARG A 12 -10.81 9.25 3.61
C ARG A 12 -11.18 7.78 3.51
N ILE A 13 -10.19 6.91 3.32
CA ILE A 13 -10.40 5.46 3.31
C ILE A 13 -10.01 4.84 4.65
N SER A 14 -10.84 3.92 5.13
CA SER A 14 -10.61 3.22 6.39
C SER A 14 -9.52 2.15 6.26
N LYS A 15 -9.04 1.64 7.40
CA LYS A 15 -8.15 0.48 7.44
C LYS A 15 -8.76 -0.71 6.69
N ARG A 16 -10.07 -0.93 6.83
CA ARG A 16 -10.78 -2.02 6.16
C ARG A 16 -10.78 -1.85 4.64
N ASP A 17 -10.98 -0.62 4.17
CA ASP A 17 -10.96 -0.32 2.74
C ASP A 17 -9.56 -0.54 2.15
N ALA A 18 -8.51 -0.10 2.85
CA ALA A 18 -7.13 -0.36 2.44
C ALA A 18 -6.81 -1.86 2.30
N LEU A 19 -7.28 -2.68 3.25
CA LEU A 19 -7.13 -4.15 3.18
C LEU A 19 -7.91 -4.77 2.01
N LEU A 20 -9.11 -4.26 1.73
CA LEU A 20 -9.91 -4.71 0.58
C LEU A 20 -9.22 -4.34 -0.74
N ILE A 21 -8.77 -3.10 -0.88
CA ILE A 21 -8.03 -2.63 -2.06
C ILE A 21 -6.80 -3.51 -2.28
N ALA A 22 -6.00 -3.74 -1.24
CA ALA A 22 -4.83 -4.63 -1.32
C ALA A 22 -5.19 -6.03 -1.82
N SER A 23 -6.24 -6.64 -1.28
CA SER A 23 -6.72 -7.96 -1.70
C SER A 23 -7.17 -7.98 -3.16
N TYR A 24 -7.93 -6.97 -3.59
CA TYR A 24 -8.36 -6.83 -4.99
C TYR A 24 -7.17 -6.61 -5.93
N THR A 25 -6.22 -5.74 -5.58
CA THR A 25 -5.02 -5.49 -6.38
C THR A 25 -4.22 -6.78 -6.61
N LEU A 26 -3.99 -7.58 -5.56
CA LEU A 26 -3.28 -8.86 -5.72
C LEU A 26 -4.05 -9.83 -6.63
N LYS A 27 -5.37 -9.90 -6.48
CA LYS A 27 -6.22 -10.74 -7.32
C LYS A 27 -6.19 -10.31 -8.79
N GLU A 28 -6.29 -9.02 -9.08
CA GLU A 28 -6.25 -8.46 -10.44
C GLU A 28 -4.89 -8.66 -11.11
N MET A 29 -3.81 -8.55 -10.34
CA MET A 29 -2.44 -8.77 -10.83
C MET A 29 -2.02 -10.26 -10.86
N HIS A 30 -2.93 -11.18 -10.49
CA HIS A 30 -2.63 -12.60 -10.36
C HIS A 30 -1.46 -12.91 -9.41
N LEU A 31 -1.25 -12.06 -8.41
CA LEU A 31 -0.24 -12.23 -7.38
C LEU A 31 -0.82 -13.03 -6.22
N LYS A 32 -0.15 -14.13 -5.88
CA LYS A 32 -0.57 -14.99 -4.78
C LYS A 32 0.04 -14.54 -3.46
N HIS A 33 -0.73 -14.69 -2.39
CA HIS A 33 -0.31 -14.39 -1.03
C HIS A 33 -0.70 -15.50 -0.09
N ASP A 34 0.03 -15.62 1.01
CA ASP A 34 -0.28 -16.55 2.08
C ASP A 34 -1.50 -16.06 2.88
N VAL A 35 -2.58 -16.84 2.80
CA VAL A 35 -3.86 -16.56 3.46
C VAL A 35 -3.76 -16.71 4.98
N GLU A 36 -2.87 -17.58 5.49
CA GLU A 36 -2.71 -17.80 6.93
C GLU A 36 -2.03 -16.61 7.60
N CYS A 37 -1.02 -16.03 6.93
CA CYS A 37 -0.35 -14.81 7.40
C CYS A 37 -1.27 -13.58 7.35
N GLY A 38 -2.18 -13.54 6.36
CA GLY A 38 -3.10 -12.44 6.14
C GLY A 38 -2.42 -11.10 5.81
N PHE A 39 -3.18 -10.01 5.98
CA PHE A 39 -2.75 -8.65 5.69
C PHE A 39 -2.62 -7.81 6.97
N VAL A 40 -1.60 -6.97 7.03
CA VAL A 40 -1.41 -6.00 8.13
C VAL A 40 -1.28 -4.60 7.57
N ALA A 41 -2.24 -3.73 7.88
CA ALA A 41 -2.25 -2.34 7.44
C ALA A 41 -1.81 -1.37 8.54
N THR A 42 -0.90 -0.46 8.19
CA THR A 42 -0.40 0.64 9.02
C THR A 42 -0.63 1.96 8.26
N LEU A 43 -1.04 3.00 8.99
CA LEU A 43 -1.24 4.34 8.44
C LEU A 43 -0.07 5.22 8.87
N ASP A 44 0.63 5.82 7.92
CA ASP A 44 1.76 6.70 8.22
C ASP A 44 1.88 7.85 7.21
N ARG A 45 2.59 8.89 7.62
CA ARG A 45 3.02 9.98 6.75
C ARG A 45 4.48 10.32 7.03
N LYS A 46 5.26 10.47 5.96
CA LYS A 46 6.70 10.72 6.09
C LYS A 46 7.02 12.09 6.69
N HIS A 47 6.25 13.11 6.35
CA HIS A 47 6.32 14.47 6.93
C HIS A 47 4.94 15.15 6.85
N ASP A 48 4.77 16.29 7.53
CA ASP A 48 3.47 16.96 7.67
C ASP A 48 2.85 17.48 6.37
N THR A 49 3.65 17.59 5.31
CA THR A 49 3.21 17.97 3.97
C THR A 49 3.12 16.78 3.01
N SER A 50 3.52 15.57 3.41
CA SER A 50 3.35 14.37 2.59
C SER A 50 1.89 13.93 2.58
N PRO A 51 1.44 13.27 1.49
CA PRO A 51 0.23 12.48 1.51
C PRO A 51 0.27 11.45 2.63
N LEU A 52 -0.90 11.19 3.21
CA LEU A 52 -1.08 10.11 4.17
C LEU A 52 -1.21 8.78 3.40
N ILE A 53 -0.47 7.75 3.84
CA ILE A 53 -0.34 6.49 3.10
C ILE A 53 -0.73 5.32 4.00
N TRP A 54 -1.59 4.45 3.48
CA TRP A 54 -1.79 3.10 4.00
C TRP A 54 -0.73 2.18 3.42
N THR A 55 0.10 1.59 4.28
CA THR A 55 1.03 0.54 3.91
C THR A 55 0.47 -0.80 4.38
N VAL A 56 0.14 -1.68 3.43
CA VAL A 56 -0.39 -3.02 3.68
C VAL A 56 0.70 -4.06 3.43
N ALA A 57 1.14 -4.72 4.49
CA ALA A 57 2.09 -5.83 4.41
C ALA A 57 1.36 -7.15 4.11
N TYR A 58 1.97 -7.98 3.27
CA TYR A 58 1.55 -9.36 2.99
C TYR A 58 2.77 -10.26 2.77
N HIS A 59 2.57 -11.58 2.87
CA HIS A 59 3.60 -12.56 2.52
C HIS A 59 3.21 -13.29 1.24
N THR A 60 4.19 -13.59 0.39
CA THR A 60 3.95 -14.47 -0.76
C THR A 60 3.62 -15.88 -0.29
N GLU A 61 2.87 -16.64 -1.10
CA GLU A 61 2.69 -18.08 -0.84
C GLU A 61 4.05 -18.80 -0.76
N GLN A 62 4.09 -19.90 -0.02
CA GLN A 62 5.21 -20.83 -0.11
C GLN A 62 5.33 -21.35 -1.54
N ASN A 63 6.51 -21.17 -2.10
CA ASN A 63 6.79 -21.66 -3.44
C ASN A 63 7.04 -23.18 -3.38
N PRO A 64 6.44 -24.00 -4.28
CA PRO A 64 6.68 -25.45 -4.34
C PRO A 64 8.16 -25.84 -4.58
N PHE A 65 8.99 -24.90 -5.04
CA PHE A 65 10.43 -25.08 -5.24
C PHE A 65 11.27 -24.75 -3.99
N GLY A 66 10.63 -24.48 -2.84
CA GLY A 66 11.31 -24.26 -1.56
C GLY A 66 11.90 -22.86 -1.37
N PHE A 67 11.52 -21.88 -2.19
CA PHE A 67 11.87 -20.49 -1.92
C PHE A 67 11.14 -19.97 -0.68
N ALA A 68 11.88 -19.24 0.16
CA ALA A 68 11.33 -18.60 1.34
C ALA A 68 10.23 -17.61 0.96
N GLN A 69 9.23 -17.48 1.83
CA GLN A 69 8.19 -16.47 1.68
C GLN A 69 8.82 -15.08 1.79
N GLU A 70 8.47 -14.20 0.86
CA GLU A 70 8.91 -12.82 0.88
C GLU A 70 7.82 -11.94 1.48
N LYS A 71 8.22 -11.03 2.36
CA LYS A 71 7.32 -9.99 2.89
C LYS A 71 7.32 -8.81 1.92
N ASN A 72 6.17 -8.53 1.37
CA ASN A 72 5.93 -7.46 0.41
C ASN A 72 4.97 -6.42 1.00
N TYR A 73 4.91 -5.26 0.37
CA TYR A 73 4.09 -4.13 0.82
C TYR A 73 3.30 -3.55 -0.35
N ILE A 74 2.09 -3.08 -0.05
CA ILE A 74 1.25 -2.32 -0.99
C ILE A 74 1.03 -0.95 -0.35
N GLU A 75 1.39 0.10 -1.07
CA GLU A 75 1.17 1.48 -0.65
C GLU A 75 -0.06 2.05 -1.35
N ILE A 76 -0.97 2.60 -0.56
CA ILE A 76 -2.26 3.12 -1.01
C ILE A 76 -2.40 4.54 -0.45
N ASN A 77 -2.78 5.50 -1.30
CA ASN A 77 -3.07 6.85 -0.86
C ASN A 77 -4.30 6.83 0.08
N ALA A 78 -4.15 7.29 1.31
CA ALA A 78 -5.21 7.22 2.32
C ALA A 78 -6.35 8.22 2.05
N GLU A 79 -6.13 9.25 1.23
CA GLU A 79 -7.13 10.26 0.86
C GLU A 79 -7.96 9.83 -0.36
N THR A 80 -7.34 9.16 -1.33
CA THR A 80 -8.00 8.79 -2.60
C THR A 80 -8.33 7.31 -2.73
N GLY A 81 -7.64 6.44 -2.00
CA GLY A 81 -7.71 4.99 -2.20
C GLY A 81 -6.89 4.51 -3.41
N ASP A 82 -6.12 5.39 -4.06
CA ASP A 82 -5.30 5.02 -5.20
C ASP A 82 -4.12 4.14 -4.79
N LEU A 83 -3.89 3.09 -5.58
CA LEU A 83 -2.64 2.31 -5.52
C LEU A 83 -1.46 3.19 -5.94
N ILE A 84 -0.48 3.33 -5.05
CA ILE A 84 0.76 4.07 -5.29
C ILE A 84 1.83 3.12 -5.82
N ALA A 85 2.11 2.05 -5.06
CA ALA A 85 3.18 1.12 -5.35
C ALA A 85 2.95 -0.26 -4.73
N ILE A 86 3.64 -1.26 -5.29
CA ILE A 86 3.85 -2.56 -4.66
C ILE A 86 5.35 -2.74 -4.48
N LEU A 87 5.80 -2.79 -3.23
CA LEU A 87 7.20 -2.86 -2.86
C LEU A 87 7.56 -4.30 -2.52
N THR A 88 8.63 -4.80 -3.13
CA THR A 88 9.21 -6.11 -2.84
C THR A 88 10.65 -5.95 -2.38
N PRO A 89 11.25 -6.95 -1.71
CA PRO A 89 12.68 -6.94 -1.39
C PRO A 89 13.59 -6.76 -2.62
N ARG A 90 13.06 -7.05 -3.82
CA ARG A 90 13.78 -6.99 -5.10
C ARG A 90 13.56 -5.69 -5.87
N GLY A 91 12.74 -4.77 -5.34
CA GLY A 91 12.39 -3.49 -5.95
C GLY A 91 10.88 -3.29 -6.11
N ASP A 92 10.52 -2.21 -6.80
CA ASP A 92 9.12 -1.79 -6.99
C ASP A 92 8.50 -2.54 -8.19
N LEU A 93 7.39 -3.24 -7.98
CA LEU A 93 6.64 -3.93 -9.03
C LEU A 93 5.75 -2.97 -9.82
N VAL A 94 5.26 -1.92 -9.18
CA VAL A 94 4.45 -0.87 -9.79
C VAL A 94 4.96 0.46 -9.28
N LYS A 95 5.40 1.32 -10.20
CA LYS A 95 5.71 2.72 -9.92
C LYS A 95 4.86 3.52 -10.89
N ARG A 96 3.82 4.22 -10.41
CA ARG A 96 3.19 5.23 -11.28
C ARG A 96 4.28 6.23 -11.64
N GLN A 97 4.58 6.34 -12.94
CA GLN A 97 5.24 7.53 -13.45
C GLN A 97 4.26 8.65 -13.17
N PHE A 98 4.61 9.56 -12.25
CA PHE A 98 4.02 10.88 -12.30
C PHE A 98 4.39 11.40 -13.70
N GLU A 99 3.43 11.37 -14.63
CA GLU A 99 3.61 12.05 -15.91
C GLU A 99 3.86 13.51 -15.57
N ASP A 100 5.12 13.89 -15.73
CA ASP A 100 5.58 15.26 -15.63
C ASP A 100 4.97 15.97 -16.86
N THR A 101 3.76 16.49 -16.70
CA THR A 101 3.09 17.35 -17.68
C THR A 101 3.84 18.69 -17.73
N ARG A 102 5.06 18.66 -18.26
CA ARG A 102 5.87 19.80 -18.68
C ARG A 102 6.33 19.56 -20.10
N ILE A 103 5.37 19.37 -21.01
CA ILE A 103 5.64 19.74 -22.40
C ILE A 103 5.59 21.26 -22.42
N HIS A 104 6.78 21.86 -22.41
CA HIS A 104 7.01 23.27 -22.58
C HIS A 104 6.23 23.78 -23.80
N ALA A 105 5.31 24.72 -23.56
CA ALA A 105 4.88 25.63 -24.61
C ALA A 105 6.03 26.58 -24.91
N PHE A 106 6.62 26.46 -26.11
CA PHE A 106 7.37 27.50 -26.79
C PHE A 106 7.07 27.43 -28.29
#